data_AF-A0A2N5IAC0-F1
#
_entry.id   AF-A0A2N5IAC0-F1
#
_cell.length_a   1.000
_cell.length_b   1.000
_cell.length_c   1.000
_cell.angle_alpha   90.00
_cell.angle_beta   90.00
_cell.angle_gamma   90.00
#
_symmetry.space_group_name_H-M   'P 1'
#
loop_
_entity.id
_entity.type
_entity.pdbx_description
1 polymer ?
#
loop_
_entity_poly.entity_id
_entity_poly.type
_entity_poly.pdbx_seq_one_letter_code
_entity_poly.pdbx_strand_id
1 'polypeptide(L)'
;MLTKEIRAFGRALTIGCDGKCEKAFGLNGRPSVQLSDDEDDICWLADDEVGIAPTTGKTVITSEGGDMKPHPAFSGDKLNKWCYRECERCASAEIGEELKVKDFSVRRYNMPSKHGVEQ
;
A
#
# COMPACT_ATOMS: atom_id res chain seq x y z
N MET A 1 11.06 8.06 2.09
CA MET A 1 10.84 6.66 1.69
C MET A 1 11.64 5.76 2.63
N LEU A 2 11.05 4.65 3.06
CA LEU A 2 11.69 3.57 3.80
C LEU A 2 11.91 2.38 2.87
N THR A 3 13.03 1.66 3.00
CA THR A 3 13.32 0.47 2.20
C THR A 3 13.91 -0.66 3.05
N LYS A 4 13.75 -1.91 2.58
CA LYS A 4 14.30 -3.11 3.22
C LYS A 4 14.42 -4.24 2.20
N GLU A 5 15.51 -4.98 2.26
CA GLU A 5 15.66 -6.23 1.51
C GLU A 5 14.96 -7.38 2.25
N ILE A 6 14.19 -8.17 1.51
CA ILE A 6 13.46 -9.33 2.02
C ILE A 6 13.68 -10.55 1.13
N ARG A 7 13.36 -11.73 1.66
CA ARG A 7 13.16 -12.93 0.84
C ARG A 7 11.67 -13.22 0.70
N ALA A 8 11.18 -13.28 -0.54
CA ALA A 8 9.81 -13.64 -0.86
C ALA A 8 9.80 -14.62 -2.03
N PHE A 9 9.02 -15.70 -1.94
CA PHE A 9 8.92 -16.74 -2.97
C PHE A 9 10.28 -17.26 -3.47
N GLY A 10 11.25 -17.41 -2.55
CA GLY A 10 12.61 -17.87 -2.86
C GLY A 10 13.54 -16.83 -3.51
N ARG A 11 13.04 -15.62 -3.78
CA ARG A 11 13.81 -14.52 -4.40
C ARG A 11 14.13 -13.44 -3.37
N ALA A 12 15.24 -12.74 -3.58
CA ALA A 12 15.60 -11.56 -2.82
C ALA A 12 15.04 -10.32 -3.53
N LEU A 13 14.33 -9.47 -2.80
CA LEU A 13 13.65 -8.28 -3.33
C LEU A 13 13.89 -7.10 -2.40
N THR A 14 13.84 -5.89 -2.95
CA THR A 14 13.75 -4.66 -2.17
C THR A 14 12.29 -4.25 -2.06
N ILE A 15 11.79 -4.09 -0.85
CA ILE A 15 10.48 -3.47 -0.60
C ILE A 15 10.66 -2.06 -0.06
N GLY A 16 9.65 -1.22 -0.24
CA GLY A 16 9.63 0.11 0.36
C GLY A 16 8.28 0.80 0.31
N CYS A 17 8.16 1.85 1.10
CA CYS A 17 6.97 2.68 1.21
C CYS A 17 7.35 4.10 1.65
N ASP A 18 6.37 5.00 1.75
CA ASP A 18 6.59 6.37 2.23
C ASP A 18 6.56 6.51 3.77
N GLY A 19 6.27 5.43 4.50
CA GLY A 19 6.26 5.39 5.96
C GLY A 19 5.00 5.93 6.63
N LYS A 20 3.96 6.31 5.88
CA LYS A 20 2.67 6.82 6.41
C LYS A 20 1.75 5.68 6.87
N CYS A 21 2.15 4.91 7.88
CA CYS A 21 1.38 3.76 8.37
C CYS A 21 -0.03 4.13 8.87
N GLU A 22 -0.24 5.34 9.39
CA GLU A 22 -1.57 5.85 9.78
C GLU A 22 -2.51 6.08 8.60
N LYS A 23 -1.99 6.05 7.37
CA LYS A 23 -2.74 6.16 6.10
C LYS A 23 -2.68 4.86 5.28
N ALA A 24 -2.22 3.75 5.87
CA ALA A 24 -2.19 2.44 5.24
C ALA A 24 -3.45 1.64 5.61
N PHE A 25 -4.40 1.55 4.71
CA PHE A 25 -5.68 0.87 4.94
C PHE A 25 -5.66 -0.62 4.52
N GLY A 26 -4.65 -1.02 3.76
CA GLY A 26 -4.56 -2.31 3.11
C GLY A 26 -5.11 -2.25 1.67
N LEU A 27 -4.67 -3.19 0.81
CA LEU A 27 -5.05 -3.28 -0.61
C LEU A 27 -6.57 -3.22 -0.82
N ASN A 28 -7.31 -3.97 0.00
CA ASN A 28 -8.78 -4.06 -0.08
C ASN A 28 -9.50 -3.09 0.87
N GLY A 29 -8.76 -2.32 1.68
CA GLY A 29 -9.33 -1.48 2.73
C GLY A 29 -9.28 0.02 2.44
N ARG A 30 -8.48 0.47 1.47
CA ARG A 30 -8.36 1.90 1.15
C ARG A 30 -9.68 2.40 0.55
N PRO A 31 -10.28 3.47 1.11
CA PRO A 31 -11.47 4.07 0.53
C PRO A 31 -11.27 4.47 -0.93
N SER A 32 -12.26 4.13 -1.75
CA SER A 32 -12.30 4.44 -3.18
C SER A 32 -13.68 4.94 -3.57
N VAL A 33 -13.76 5.53 -4.75
CA VAL A 33 -15.01 5.87 -5.43
C VAL A 33 -15.13 5.05 -6.71
N GLN A 34 -16.35 4.60 -6.98
CA GLN A 34 -16.71 3.94 -8.23
C GLN A 34 -16.80 5.00 -9.33
N LEU A 35 -16.13 4.77 -10.48
CA LEU A 35 -16.07 5.75 -11.57
C LEU A 35 -17.04 5.44 -12.72
N SER A 36 -17.41 4.17 -12.91
CA SER A 36 -18.35 3.74 -13.94
C SER A 36 -19.11 2.48 -13.53
N ASP A 37 -19.96 1.95 -14.41
CA ASP A 37 -20.72 0.70 -14.20
C ASP A 37 -19.82 -0.56 -14.21
N ASP A 38 -18.57 -0.44 -14.64
CA ASP A 38 -17.57 -1.51 -14.51
C ASP A 38 -17.09 -1.57 -13.07
N GLU A 39 -17.44 -2.62 -12.32
CA GLU A 39 -17.12 -2.78 -10.89
C GLU A 39 -15.62 -2.68 -10.58
N ASP A 40 -14.76 -2.97 -11.55
CA ASP A 40 -13.31 -2.84 -11.39
C ASP A 40 -12.81 -1.42 -11.66
N ASP A 41 -13.60 -0.49 -12.19
CA ASP A 41 -13.17 0.89 -12.50
C ASP A 41 -13.32 1.83 -11.29
N ILE A 42 -12.27 1.91 -10.47
CA ILE A 42 -12.25 2.66 -9.22
C ILE A 42 -11.15 3.72 -9.16
N CYS A 43 -11.39 4.74 -8.34
CA CYS A 43 -10.37 5.69 -7.92
C CYS A 43 -10.16 5.60 -6.42
N TRP A 44 -8.96 5.24 -5.98
CA TRP A 44 -8.57 5.38 -4.59
C TRP A 44 -8.49 6.86 -4.22
N LEU A 45 -9.08 7.21 -3.08
CA LEU A 45 -9.05 8.55 -2.54
C LEU A 45 -7.63 8.96 -2.10
N ALA A 46 -7.33 10.25 -2.16
CA ALA A 46 -6.05 10.81 -1.71
C ALA A 46 -5.93 10.78 -0.16
N ASP A 47 -4.71 10.98 0.36
CA ASP A 47 -4.42 10.96 1.79
C ASP A 47 -5.18 12.02 2.60
N ASP A 48 -5.49 13.17 2.01
CA ASP A 48 -6.24 14.29 2.60
C ASP A 48 -7.76 14.09 2.56
N GLU A 49 -8.25 13.21 1.67
CA GLU A 49 -9.66 12.85 1.54
C GLU A 49 -10.07 11.69 2.47
N VAL A 50 -9.10 10.95 2.99
CA VAL A 50 -9.33 9.81 3.89
C VAL A 50 -9.01 10.16 5.35
N GLY A 51 -9.72 9.51 6.27
CA GLY A 51 -9.46 9.61 7.70
C GLY A 51 -8.15 8.92 8.12
N ILE A 52 -8.11 8.48 9.38
CA ILE A 52 -7.03 7.62 9.89
C ILE A 52 -7.39 6.17 9.59
N ALA A 53 -6.43 5.44 9.04
CA ALA A 53 -6.59 4.02 8.75
C ALA A 53 -6.75 3.21 10.04
N PRO A 54 -7.55 2.13 10.03
CA PRO A 54 -7.72 1.27 11.19
C PRO A 54 -6.38 0.84 11.80
N THR A 55 -6.33 0.75 13.13
CA THR A 55 -5.15 0.29 13.86
C THR A 55 -4.87 -1.18 13.55
N THR A 56 -3.69 -1.64 13.95
CA THR A 56 -3.27 -3.04 13.91
C THR A 56 -4.40 -3.98 14.33
N GLY A 57 -4.68 -5.00 13.51
CA GLY A 57 -5.74 -5.98 13.74
C GLY A 57 -7.18 -5.50 13.49
N LYS A 58 -7.38 -4.29 12.96
CA LYS A 58 -8.70 -3.78 12.55
C LYS A 58 -8.77 -3.41 11.07
N THR A 59 -7.69 -3.63 10.32
CA THR A 59 -7.73 -3.62 8.85
C THR A 59 -8.58 -4.78 8.35
N VAL A 60 -9.16 -4.66 7.15
CA VAL A 60 -9.97 -5.73 6.53
C VAL A 60 -9.23 -7.08 6.58
N ILE A 61 -7.91 -7.03 6.40
CA ILE A 61 -7.01 -8.16 6.65
C ILE A 61 -6.21 -7.89 7.92
N THR A 62 -6.55 -8.64 8.97
CA THR A 62 -6.06 -8.51 10.34
C THR A 62 -4.57 -8.85 10.49
N SER A 63 -4.11 -9.90 9.80
CA SER A 63 -2.73 -10.39 9.83
C SER A 63 -2.41 -11.16 8.57
N GLU A 64 -1.17 -11.10 8.10
CA GLU A 64 -0.70 -11.85 6.94
C GLU A 64 0.72 -12.39 7.18
N GLY A 65 0.91 -13.69 7.02
CA GLY A 65 2.19 -14.36 7.29
C GLY A 65 2.65 -14.31 8.76
N GLY A 66 1.71 -14.11 9.69
CA GLY A 66 1.95 -13.93 11.13
C GLY A 66 2.27 -12.49 11.54
N ASP A 67 2.40 -11.58 10.57
CA ASP A 67 2.63 -10.15 10.83
C ASP A 67 1.33 -9.36 10.67
N MET A 68 1.19 -8.30 11.46
CA MET A 68 0.08 -7.35 11.33
C MET A 68 0.56 -6.02 10.76
N LYS A 69 -0.38 -5.14 10.41
CA LYS A 69 -0.07 -3.74 10.08
C LYS A 69 0.84 -3.11 11.14
N PRO A 70 2.00 -2.53 10.76
CA PRO A 70 2.88 -1.87 11.70
C PRO A 70 2.18 -0.72 12.42
N HIS A 71 2.42 -0.61 13.72
CA HIS A 71 1.93 0.51 14.48
C HIS A 71 2.77 1.77 14.17
N PRO A 72 2.17 2.94 13.92
CA PRO A 72 2.92 4.16 13.57
C PRO A 72 4.00 4.55 14.58
N ALA A 73 3.76 4.30 15.88
CA ALA A 73 4.68 4.62 16.97
C ALA A 73 5.86 3.65 17.14
N PHE A 74 5.85 2.47 16.52
CA PHE A 74 6.90 1.46 16.66
C PHE A 74 7.67 1.30 15.35
N SER A 75 8.86 1.90 15.28
CA SER A 75 9.68 1.90 14.07
C SER A 75 10.24 0.52 13.71
N GLY A 76 10.46 -0.36 14.69
CA GLY A 76 11.04 -1.69 14.51
C GLY A 76 10.20 -2.65 13.67
N ASP A 77 8.90 -2.40 13.57
CA ASP A 77 7.95 -3.31 12.90
C ASP A 77 7.64 -2.91 11.46
N LYS A 78 8.21 -1.80 10.97
CA LYS A 78 7.97 -1.31 9.61
C LYS A 78 8.63 -2.25 8.58
N LEU A 79 8.01 -2.35 7.40
CA LEU A 79 8.47 -3.22 6.31
C LEU A 79 8.54 -4.71 6.73
N ASN A 80 7.45 -5.19 7.34
CA ASN A 80 7.23 -6.59 7.69
C ASN A 80 6.48 -7.35 6.58
N LYS A 81 6.07 -8.60 6.81
CA LYS A 81 5.36 -9.37 5.76
C LYS A 81 4.01 -8.78 5.39
N TRP A 82 3.28 -8.20 6.35
CA TRP A 82 2.04 -7.48 6.07
C TRP A 82 2.28 -6.29 5.14
N CYS A 83 3.38 -5.55 5.32
CA CYS A 83 3.75 -4.49 4.39
C CYS A 83 3.92 -5.02 2.96
N TYR A 84 4.63 -6.13 2.78
CA TYR A 84 4.84 -6.70 1.45
C TYR A 84 3.55 -7.23 0.81
N ARG A 85 2.70 -7.89 1.60
CA ARG A 85 1.56 -8.65 1.05
C ARG A 85 0.25 -7.87 1.00
N GLU A 86 0.06 -6.91 1.90
CA GLU A 86 -1.25 -6.27 2.12
C GLU A 86 -1.23 -4.76 2.10
N CYS A 87 -0.10 -4.11 2.33
CA CYS A 87 -0.07 -2.65 2.36
C CYS A 87 -0.15 -2.09 0.93
N GLU A 88 -1.19 -1.30 0.65
CA GLU A 88 -1.41 -0.67 -0.66
C GLU A 88 -0.29 0.31 -1.04
N ARG A 89 0.39 0.84 -0.03
CA ARG A 89 1.48 1.82 -0.11
C ARG A 89 2.85 1.17 -0.31
N CYS A 90 2.95 -0.15 -0.18
CA CYS A 90 4.19 -0.86 -0.42
C CYS A 90 4.41 -1.05 -1.92
N ALA A 91 5.66 -0.96 -2.32
CA ALA A 91 6.17 -1.38 -3.61
C ALA A 91 7.30 -2.37 -3.40
N SER A 92 7.58 -3.16 -4.44
CA SER A 92 8.69 -4.10 -4.48
C SER A 92 9.38 -4.01 -5.84
N ALA A 93 10.71 -4.17 -5.84
CA ALA A 93 11.52 -4.28 -7.05
C ALA A 93 12.60 -5.35 -6.84
N GLU A 94 13.23 -5.82 -7.92
CA GLU A 94 14.41 -6.67 -7.78
C GLU A 94 15.58 -5.87 -7.17
N ILE A 95 16.55 -6.58 -6.58
CA ILE A 95 17.70 -5.92 -5.98
C ILE A 95 18.51 -5.23 -7.08
N GLY A 96 18.74 -3.93 -6.90
CA GLY A 96 19.44 -3.07 -7.86
C GLY A 96 18.53 -2.36 -8.86
N GLU A 97 17.24 -2.70 -8.91
CA GLU A 97 16.26 -2.00 -9.75
C GLU A 97 15.67 -0.77 -9.03
N GLU A 98 15.13 0.15 -9.82
CA GLU A 98 14.45 1.33 -9.30
C GLU A 98 13.14 0.94 -8.60
N LEU A 99 13.04 1.31 -7.32
CA LEU A 99 11.82 1.11 -6.54
C LEU A 99 10.89 2.32 -6.66
N LYS A 100 9.79 2.16 -7.40
CA LYS A 100 8.75 3.19 -7.55
C LYS A 100 7.62 2.99 -6.53
N VAL A 101 7.60 3.83 -5.50
CA VAL A 101 6.53 3.85 -4.49
C VAL A 101 5.33 4.64 -5.01
N LYS A 102 4.12 4.13 -4.79
CA LYS A 102 2.87 4.79 -5.19
C LYS A 102 2.70 6.10 -4.43
N ASP A 103 2.35 7.16 -5.14
CA ASP A 103 1.95 8.43 -4.53
C ASP A 103 0.45 8.45 -4.24
N PHE A 104 0.09 8.72 -2.98
CA PHE A 104 -1.28 8.91 -2.51
C PHE A 104 -1.51 10.35 -2.02
N SER A 105 -0.61 11.28 -2.34
CA SER A 105 -0.86 12.73 -2.19
C SER A 105 -1.97 13.22 -3.12
N VAL A 106 -2.26 12.44 -4.16
CA VAL A 106 -3.32 12.65 -5.12
C VAL A 106 -4.17 11.38 -5.25
N ARG A 107 -5.35 11.54 -5.85
CA ARG A 107 -6.23 10.44 -6.21
C ARG A 107 -5.54 9.48 -7.18
N ARG A 108 -5.73 8.18 -6.99
CA ARG A 108 -5.09 7.14 -7.81
C ARG A 108 -6.12 6.26 -8.50
N TYR A 109 -6.07 6.25 -9.83
CA TYR A 109 -6.89 5.41 -10.69
C TYR A 109 -6.24 4.04 -10.79
N ASN A 110 -7.04 2.99 -10.66
CA ASN A 110 -6.54 1.65 -10.95
C ASN A 110 -6.52 1.35 -12.46
N MET A 111 -7.37 2.02 -13.23
CA MET A 111 -7.42 1.98 -14.70
C MET A 111 -7.17 3.37 -15.33
N PRO A 112 -5.95 3.94 -15.18
CA PRO A 112 -5.68 5.33 -15.57
C PRO A 112 -5.90 5.60 -17.07
N SER A 113 -5.70 4.58 -17.93
CA SER A 113 -5.91 4.68 -19.38
C SER A 113 -7.36 4.95 -19.80
N LYS A 114 -8.36 4.54 -18.99
CA LYS A 114 -9.77 4.85 -19.26
C LYS A 114 -10.12 6.32 -19.00
N HIS A 115 -9.31 7.01 -18.20
CA HIS A 115 -9.56 8.39 -17.75
C HIS A 115 -8.59 9.40 -18.35
N GLY A 116 -7.70 8.96 -19.26
CA GLY A 116 -6.72 9.82 -19.92
C GLY A 116 -5.66 10.38 -18.97
N VAL A 117 -5.34 9.67 -17.89
CA VAL A 117 -4.35 10.06 -16.88
C VAL A 117 -3.12 9.14 -16.99
N GLU A 118 -1.91 9.66 -16.78
CA GLU A 118 -0.70 8.85 -16.55
C GLU A 118 -0.36 8.83 -15.06
N GLN A 119 -0.07 7.66 -14.47
CA GLN A 119 0.13 7.45 -13.01
C GLN A 119 1.11 6.34 -12.63
#